data_AF-A0A0L6WM94-F1
#
_entry.id   AF-A0A0L6WM94-F1
#
_cell.length_a   1.000
_cell.length_b   1.000
_cell.length_c   1.000
_cell.angle_alpha   90.00
_cell.angle_beta   90.00
_cell.angle_gamma   90.00
#
_symmetry.space_group_name_H-M   'P 1'
#
loop_
_entity.id
_entity.type
_entity.pdbx_description
1 polymer ?
#
loop_
_entity_poly.entity_id
_entity_poly.type
_entity_poly.pdbx_seq_one_letter_code
_entity_poly.pdbx_strand_id
1 'polypeptide(L)'
;MMRVLDLAHEAIIDDTPATKRDIYYKDVLLFRNQRTVNSLVDDIAATLTLQRSDLNIRAASKGLVAGAGLVVHLHSDDVLRINDTEGTLIPPGEEIKALVVDPSICWVLIVEKEAVFQTLCRLRLTDHPSLPRGLMLTGKGYPDIATRYFVRSLGDLLPARIPILAMVDGDPYGIDILSVYKFGSRGLQHEKSATDRIIWLGLRSSELAS
;
A
#
# COMPACT_ATOMS: atom_id res chain seq x y z
N MET A 1 -8.18 -27.23 -1.16
CA MET A 1 -6.73 -27.18 -0.91
C MET A 1 -5.94 -27.54 -2.16
N MET A 2 -6.04 -28.77 -2.71
CA MET A 2 -5.34 -29.19 -3.96
C MET A 2 -5.49 -28.18 -5.11
N ARG A 3 -6.72 -27.72 -5.41
CA ARG A 3 -6.94 -26.73 -6.47
C ARG A 3 -6.19 -25.41 -6.29
N VAL A 4 -5.98 -24.96 -5.04
CA VAL A 4 -5.22 -23.72 -4.77
C VAL A 4 -3.71 -23.97 -4.94
N LEU A 5 -3.22 -25.16 -4.56
CA LEU A 5 -1.85 -25.58 -4.80
C LEU A 5 -1.54 -25.72 -6.29
N ASP A 6 -2.43 -26.32 -7.08
CA ASP A 6 -2.27 -26.44 -8.53
C ASP A 6 -2.15 -25.06 -9.19
N LEU A 7 -3.02 -24.13 -8.79
CA LEU A 7 -3.02 -22.75 -9.31
C LEU A 7 -1.79 -21.95 -8.85
N ALA A 8 -1.30 -22.18 -7.63
CA ALA A 8 -0.04 -21.60 -7.16
C ALA A 8 1.15 -22.16 -7.94
N HIS A 9 1.16 -23.48 -8.18
CA HIS A 9 2.20 -24.15 -8.95
C HIS A 9 2.23 -23.68 -10.41
N GLU A 10 1.08 -23.55 -11.06
CA GLU A 10 0.95 -22.91 -12.39
C GLU A 10 1.52 -21.49 -12.37
N ALA A 11 1.10 -20.66 -11.41
CA ALA A 11 1.57 -19.28 -11.28
C ALA A 11 3.09 -19.19 -11.10
N ILE A 12 3.70 -20.14 -10.39
CA ILE A 12 5.15 -20.22 -10.19
C ILE A 12 5.86 -20.66 -11.48
N ILE A 13 5.35 -21.70 -12.16
CA ILE A 13 5.95 -22.22 -13.40
C ILE A 13 5.90 -21.18 -14.52
N ASP A 14 4.76 -20.50 -14.67
CA ASP A 14 4.52 -19.53 -15.74
C ASP A 14 5.05 -18.14 -15.38
N ASP A 15 5.69 -17.99 -14.20
CA ASP A 15 6.14 -16.72 -13.62
C ASP A 15 5.08 -15.60 -13.68
N THR A 16 3.80 -15.99 -13.60
CA THR A 16 2.66 -15.08 -13.75
C THR A 16 1.94 -14.96 -12.41
N PRO A 17 2.06 -13.81 -11.71
CA PRO A 17 1.42 -13.63 -10.41
C PRO A 17 -0.11 -13.74 -10.50
N ALA A 18 -0.72 -14.46 -9.56
CA ALA A 18 -2.17 -14.57 -9.45
C ALA A 18 -2.67 -13.87 -8.19
N THR A 19 -3.84 -13.23 -8.24
CA THR A 19 -4.47 -12.69 -7.03
C THR A 19 -5.42 -13.69 -6.40
N LYS A 20 -5.73 -13.53 -5.10
CA LYS A 20 -6.76 -14.35 -4.43
C LYS A 20 -8.13 -14.24 -5.12
N ARG A 21 -8.41 -13.12 -5.79
CA ARG A 21 -9.62 -12.94 -6.60
C ARG A 21 -9.54 -13.73 -7.90
N ASP A 22 -8.39 -13.74 -8.58
CA ASP A 22 -8.21 -14.53 -9.80
C ASP A 22 -8.40 -16.03 -9.51
N ILE A 23 -7.85 -16.51 -8.39
CA ILE A 23 -8.07 -17.88 -7.91
C ILE A 23 -9.56 -18.14 -7.65
N TYR A 24 -10.25 -17.21 -6.98
CA TYR A 24 -11.67 -17.32 -6.74
C TYR A 24 -12.48 -17.39 -8.05
N TYR A 25 -12.15 -16.55 -9.04
CA TYR A 25 -12.84 -16.50 -10.32
C TYR A 25 -12.53 -17.70 -11.23
N LYS A 26 -11.36 -18.34 -11.08
CA LYS A 26 -11.04 -19.58 -11.79
C LYS A 26 -11.98 -20.73 -11.41
N ASP A 27 -12.59 -20.72 -10.22
CA ASP A 27 -13.49 -21.81 -9.78
C ASP A 27 -14.53 -21.38 -8.73
N VAL A 28 -15.42 -20.46 -9.09
CA VAL A 28 -16.40 -19.83 -8.17
C VAL A 28 -17.30 -20.88 -7.48
N LEU A 29 -17.71 -21.91 -8.21
CA LEU A 29 -18.59 -22.98 -7.69
C LEU A 29 -17.89 -23.81 -6.60
N LEU A 30 -16.59 -24.06 -6.77
CA LEU A 30 -15.79 -24.81 -5.80
C LEU A 30 -15.56 -24.01 -4.52
N PHE A 31 -15.14 -22.75 -4.65
CA PHE A 31 -14.74 -21.94 -3.50
C PHE A 31 -15.91 -21.31 -2.75
N ARG A 32 -17.03 -21.07 -3.44
CA ARG A 32 -18.29 -20.46 -2.96
C ARG A 32 -18.16 -19.01 -2.49
N ASN A 33 -17.11 -18.66 -1.76
CA ASN A 33 -16.83 -17.32 -1.27
C ASN A 33 -15.31 -17.05 -1.22
N GLN A 34 -14.93 -15.77 -1.27
CA GLN A 34 -13.52 -15.36 -1.23
C GLN A 34 -12.84 -15.66 0.12
N ARG A 35 -13.59 -15.77 1.21
CA ARG A 35 -13.04 -16.08 2.54
C ARG A 35 -12.44 -17.49 2.56
N THR A 36 -13.06 -18.45 1.86
CA THR A 36 -12.53 -19.80 1.67
C THR A 36 -11.17 -19.77 0.98
N VAL A 37 -11.03 -19.03 -0.13
CA VAL A 37 -9.74 -18.89 -0.84
C VAL A 37 -8.71 -18.23 0.08
N ASN A 38 -9.10 -17.18 0.80
CA ASN A 38 -8.20 -16.51 1.74
C ASN A 38 -7.65 -17.47 2.79
N SER A 39 -8.50 -18.26 3.44
CA SER A 39 -8.09 -19.25 4.45
C SER A 39 -7.18 -20.30 3.84
N LEU A 40 -7.56 -20.87 2.68
CA LEU A 40 -6.76 -21.92 2.05
C LEU A 40 -5.36 -21.45 1.64
N VAL A 41 -5.25 -20.24 1.08
CA VAL A 41 -3.94 -19.67 0.75
C VAL A 41 -3.10 -19.45 2.01
N ASP A 42 -3.73 -18.99 3.08
CA ASP A 42 -3.04 -18.72 4.36
C ASP A 42 -2.60 -20.03 5.03
N ASP A 43 -3.45 -21.07 5.01
CA ASP A 43 -3.16 -22.40 5.53
C ASP A 43 -2.03 -23.09 4.74
N ILE A 44 -2.02 -22.96 3.41
CA ILE A 44 -0.94 -23.50 2.55
C ILE A 44 0.39 -22.80 2.85
N ALA A 45 0.39 -21.47 2.91
CA ALA A 45 1.59 -20.70 3.25
C ALA A 45 2.13 -21.10 4.63
N ALA A 46 1.25 -21.22 5.63
CA ALA A 46 1.62 -21.66 6.98
C ALA A 46 2.15 -23.10 7.00
N THR A 47 1.50 -24.03 6.29
CA THR A 47 1.88 -25.45 6.25
C THR A 47 3.24 -25.66 5.58
N LEU A 48 3.53 -24.91 4.52
CA LEU A 48 4.78 -24.99 3.78
C LEU A 48 5.89 -24.12 4.37
N THR A 49 5.62 -23.40 5.46
CA THR A 49 6.54 -22.40 6.03
C THR A 49 7.03 -21.37 5.00
N LEU A 50 6.14 -21.04 4.05
CA LEU A 50 6.38 -20.09 2.97
C LEU A 50 5.70 -18.75 3.26
N GLN A 51 6.26 -17.68 2.73
CA GLN A 51 5.55 -16.41 2.60
C GLN A 51 4.56 -16.49 1.43
N ARG A 52 3.51 -15.66 1.44
CA ARG A 52 2.50 -15.62 0.36
C ARG A 52 3.12 -15.24 -0.98
N SER A 53 4.15 -14.39 -0.95
CA SER A 53 4.98 -14.03 -2.09
C SER A 53 5.62 -15.26 -2.75
N ASP A 54 6.01 -16.26 -1.97
CA ASP A 54 6.67 -17.48 -2.45
C ASP A 54 5.69 -18.43 -3.20
N LEU A 55 4.38 -18.24 -3.00
CA LEU A 55 3.34 -18.97 -3.74
C LEU A 55 2.99 -18.32 -5.08
N ASN A 56 3.65 -17.20 -5.43
CA ASN A 56 3.28 -16.28 -6.50
C ASN A 56 1.80 -15.83 -6.46
N ILE A 57 1.19 -15.86 -5.26
CA ILE A 57 -0.17 -15.37 -5.02
C ILE A 57 -0.09 -13.98 -4.36
N ARG A 58 -0.25 -12.93 -5.15
CA ARG A 58 -0.01 -11.54 -4.74
C ARG A 58 -1.32 -10.78 -4.53
N ALA A 59 -1.33 -9.87 -3.57
CA ALA A 59 -2.43 -8.91 -3.47
C ALA A 59 -2.29 -7.89 -4.61
N ALA A 60 -3.35 -7.62 -5.35
CA ALA A 60 -3.32 -6.56 -6.36
C ALA A 60 -3.00 -5.22 -5.70
N SER A 61 -1.97 -4.55 -6.22
CA SER A 61 -1.71 -3.16 -5.87
C SER A 61 -2.88 -2.27 -6.29
N LYS A 62 -3.34 -1.45 -5.36
CA LYS A 62 -4.37 -0.43 -5.58
C LYS A 62 -3.97 0.94 -5.06
N GLY A 63 -2.90 1.03 -4.25
CA GLY A 63 -2.44 2.30 -3.71
C GLY A 63 -1.92 3.24 -4.79
N LEU A 64 -2.07 4.54 -4.55
CA LEU A 64 -1.57 5.59 -5.45
C LEU A 64 -0.58 6.49 -4.73
N VAL A 65 0.37 7.05 -5.49
CA VAL A 65 1.34 8.06 -5.03
C VAL A 65 1.39 9.25 -6.01
N ALA A 66 1.53 10.46 -5.49
CA ALA A 66 1.70 11.70 -6.24
C ALA A 66 2.79 12.58 -5.60
N GLY A 67 3.45 13.41 -6.41
CA GLY A 67 4.54 14.30 -6.04
C GLY A 67 5.79 14.09 -6.91
N ALA A 68 6.16 15.09 -7.71
CA ALA A 68 7.22 14.97 -8.72
C ALA A 68 8.65 14.77 -8.18
N GLY A 69 8.85 14.90 -6.87
CA GLY A 69 10.12 14.64 -6.20
C GLY A 69 10.39 13.18 -5.89
N LEU A 70 9.65 12.22 -6.46
CA LEU A 70 9.84 10.79 -6.25
C LEU A 70 10.05 10.04 -7.56
N VAL A 71 11.09 9.20 -7.58
CA VAL A 71 11.39 8.29 -8.67
C VAL A 71 11.51 6.87 -8.11
N VAL A 72 10.82 5.93 -8.75
CA VAL A 72 10.86 4.50 -8.37
C VAL A 72 11.60 3.73 -9.46
N HIS A 73 12.70 3.09 -9.09
CA HIS A 73 13.43 2.17 -9.95
C HIS A 73 12.91 0.75 -9.73
N LEU A 74 12.55 0.08 -10.82
CA LEU A 74 12.09 -1.31 -10.79
C LEU A 74 13.23 -2.29 -11.08
N HIS A 75 13.04 -3.55 -10.72
CA HIS A 75 13.95 -4.63 -11.07
C HIS A 75 13.96 -4.95 -12.58
N SER A 76 12.91 -4.57 -13.32
CA SER A 76 12.86 -4.62 -14.78
C SER A 76 13.71 -3.56 -15.48
N ASP A 77 14.44 -2.74 -14.73
CA ASP A 77 15.14 -1.52 -15.17
C ASP A 77 14.21 -0.39 -15.68
N ASP A 78 12.89 -0.57 -15.57
CA ASP A 78 11.93 0.52 -15.76
C ASP A 78 12.02 1.55 -14.65
N VAL A 79 11.68 2.80 -15.00
CA VAL A 79 11.72 3.94 -14.09
C VAL A 79 10.36 4.64 -14.07
N LEU A 80 9.67 4.55 -12.93
CA LEU A 80 8.43 5.28 -12.70
C LEU A 80 8.74 6.67 -12.15
N ARG A 81 8.44 7.70 -12.94
CA ARG A 81 8.50 9.09 -12.51
C ARG A 81 7.13 9.51 -12.01
N ILE A 82 7.05 9.80 -10.72
CA ILE A 82 5.79 10.23 -10.11
C ILE A 82 5.50 11.67 -10.54
N ASN A 83 4.23 12.04 -10.71
CA ASN A 83 3.82 13.37 -11.12
C ASN A 83 3.00 14.06 -10.01
N ASP A 84 2.85 15.39 -10.09
CA ASP A 84 2.15 16.20 -9.06
C ASP A 84 0.62 16.19 -9.21
N THR A 85 0.10 15.90 -10.40
CA THR A 85 -1.31 16.17 -10.76
C THR A 85 -2.21 14.95 -10.76
N GLU A 86 -1.63 13.75 -10.84
CA GLU A 86 -2.32 12.47 -10.97
C GLU A 86 -1.64 11.40 -10.11
N GLY A 87 -2.46 10.54 -9.51
CA GLY A 87 -1.94 9.40 -8.76
C GLY A 87 -1.33 8.36 -9.69
N THR A 88 -0.06 8.02 -9.45
CA THR A 88 0.62 6.89 -10.06
C THR A 88 0.42 5.63 -9.21
N LEU A 89 0.15 4.48 -9.83
CA LEU A 89 -0.01 3.22 -9.11
C LEU A 89 1.28 2.84 -8.37
N ILE A 90 1.15 2.45 -7.10
CA ILE A 90 2.26 1.93 -6.31
C ILE A 90 2.56 0.50 -6.78
N PRO A 91 3.76 0.22 -7.30
CA PRO A 91 4.12 -1.13 -7.73
C PRO A 91 4.24 -2.07 -6.51
N PRO A 92 4.06 -3.39 -6.71
CA PRO A 92 4.36 -4.39 -5.69
C PRO A 92 5.78 -4.22 -5.11
N GLY A 93 5.94 -4.47 -3.81
CA GLY A 93 7.21 -4.26 -3.12
C GLY A 93 8.37 -5.06 -3.71
N GLU A 94 8.11 -6.26 -4.21
CA GLU A 94 9.11 -7.13 -4.83
C GLU A 94 9.64 -6.60 -6.17
N GLU A 95 8.89 -5.71 -6.83
CA GLU A 95 9.31 -5.10 -8.09
C GLU A 95 10.19 -3.87 -7.86
N ILE A 96 10.17 -3.28 -6.65
CA ILE A 96 10.88 -2.05 -6.32
C ILE A 96 12.34 -2.36 -5.98
N LYS A 97 13.23 -1.93 -6.87
CA LYS A 97 14.69 -1.98 -6.68
C LYS A 97 15.19 -0.85 -5.79
N ALA A 98 14.71 0.37 -6.02
CA ALA A 98 15.09 1.54 -5.22
C ALA A 98 14.06 2.67 -5.30
N LEU A 99 13.97 3.45 -4.22
CA LEU A 99 13.24 4.72 -4.17
C LEU A 99 14.26 5.86 -4.10
N VAL A 100 14.13 6.82 -5.01
CA VAL A 100 14.96 8.04 -5.02
C VAL A 100 14.04 9.23 -4.75
N VAL A 101 14.27 9.90 -3.62
CA VAL A 101 13.50 11.07 -3.20
C VAL A 101 14.34 12.33 -3.32
N ASP A 102 13.77 13.35 -3.95
CA ASP A 102 14.38 14.66 -4.07
C ASP A 102 14.54 15.33 -2.68
N PRO A 103 15.69 15.96 -2.40
CA PRO A 103 15.94 16.63 -1.11
C PRO A 103 14.97 17.77 -0.78
N SER A 104 14.24 18.31 -1.76
CA SER A 104 13.22 19.35 -1.59
C SER A 104 11.91 18.84 -1.00
N ILE A 105 11.71 17.52 -0.90
CA ILE A 105 10.55 16.95 -0.23
C ILE A 105 10.61 17.25 1.27
N CYS A 106 9.58 17.92 1.76
CA CYS A 106 9.49 18.41 3.14
C CYS A 106 8.45 17.69 3.97
N TRP A 107 7.53 16.94 3.36
CA TRP A 107 6.48 16.19 4.07
C TRP A 107 5.91 15.06 3.19
N VAL A 108 5.31 14.08 3.85
CA VAL A 108 4.52 13.01 3.21
C VAL A 108 3.12 13.01 3.81
N LEU A 109 2.08 12.96 2.99
CA LEU A 109 0.68 12.92 3.40
C LEU A 109 -0.01 11.66 2.89
N ILE A 110 -0.46 10.80 3.79
CA ILE A 110 -1.28 9.63 3.51
C ILE A 110 -2.74 10.05 3.64
N VAL A 111 -3.51 9.89 2.57
CA VAL A 111 -4.92 10.22 2.50
C VAL A 111 -5.74 8.95 2.45
N GLU A 112 -6.70 8.78 3.35
CA GLU A 112 -7.55 7.59 3.39
C GLU A 112 -8.38 7.43 2.11
N LYS A 113 -9.20 8.42 1.78
CA LYS A 113 -10.17 8.37 0.69
C LYS A 113 -9.57 8.80 -0.63
N GLU A 114 -9.71 7.94 -1.64
CA GLU A 114 -9.25 8.24 -3.00
C GLU A 114 -9.86 9.55 -3.55
N ALA A 115 -11.15 9.80 -3.33
CA ALA A 115 -11.80 11.02 -3.83
C ALA A 115 -11.15 12.30 -3.27
N VAL A 116 -10.72 12.28 -2.01
CA VAL A 116 -10.00 13.39 -1.37
C VAL A 116 -8.60 13.50 -1.94
N PHE A 117 -7.89 12.39 -2.08
CA PHE A 117 -6.58 12.34 -2.72
C PHE A 117 -6.62 12.96 -4.14
N GLN A 118 -7.57 12.54 -4.97
CA GLN A 118 -7.74 13.05 -6.33
C GLN A 118 -8.05 14.55 -6.36
N THR A 119 -8.86 15.03 -5.41
CA THR A 119 -9.15 16.47 -5.26
C THR A 119 -7.87 17.25 -4.93
N LEU A 120 -7.07 16.75 -3.99
CA LEU A 120 -5.82 17.38 -3.59
C LEU A 120 -4.75 17.38 -4.69
N CYS A 121 -4.68 16.32 -5.52
CA CYS A 121 -3.83 16.30 -6.70
C CYS A 121 -4.23 17.36 -7.73
N ARG A 122 -5.55 17.53 -7.98
CA ARG A 122 -6.06 18.59 -8.87
C ARG A 122 -5.76 20.00 -8.34
N LEU A 123 -5.79 20.16 -7.01
CA LEU A 123 -5.39 21.39 -6.34
C LEU A 123 -3.88 21.56 -6.23
N ARG A 124 -3.09 20.62 -6.76
CA ARG A 124 -1.63 20.67 -6.79
C ARG A 124 -1.02 20.85 -5.40
N LEU A 125 -1.57 20.15 -4.39
CA LEU A 125 -1.12 20.32 -3.01
C LEU A 125 0.39 20.03 -2.84
N THR A 126 0.93 19.06 -3.58
CA THR A 126 2.35 18.64 -3.50
C THR A 126 3.34 19.71 -3.99
N ASP A 127 2.90 20.67 -4.81
CA ASP A 127 3.72 21.77 -5.33
C ASP A 127 3.04 23.14 -5.20
N HIS A 128 2.07 23.25 -4.29
CA HIS A 128 1.30 24.47 -4.08
C HIS A 128 2.20 25.62 -3.61
N PRO A 129 2.09 26.86 -4.14
CA PRO A 129 3.01 27.96 -3.82
C PRO A 129 3.11 28.32 -2.32
N SER A 130 2.04 28.10 -1.56
CA SER A 130 1.99 28.38 -0.12
C SER A 130 2.51 27.25 0.77
N LEU A 131 2.91 26.11 0.19
CA LEU A 131 3.40 24.94 0.92
C LEU A 131 4.77 24.52 0.36
N PRO A 132 5.67 24.01 1.20
CA PRO A 132 6.87 23.36 0.69
C PRO A 132 6.49 22.10 -0.09
N ARG A 133 7.36 21.64 -1.00
CA ARG A 133 7.11 20.44 -1.79
C ARG A 133 6.88 19.21 -0.91
N GLY A 134 5.96 18.35 -1.32
CA GLY A 134 5.62 17.14 -0.59
C GLY A 134 5.23 15.97 -1.46
N LEU A 135 5.00 14.84 -0.82
CA LEU A 135 4.49 13.62 -1.43
C LEU A 135 3.12 13.29 -0.85
N MET A 136 2.24 12.74 -1.67
CA MET A 136 0.94 12.24 -1.25
C MET A 136 0.78 10.79 -1.61
N LEU A 137 0.11 10.02 -0.74
CA LEU A 137 -0.22 8.62 -0.97
C LEU A 137 -1.66 8.34 -0.59
N THR A 138 -2.27 7.31 -1.17
CA THR A 138 -3.55 6.76 -0.69
C THR A 138 -3.59 5.25 -0.83
N GLY A 139 -4.11 4.57 0.19
CA GLY A 139 -4.43 3.14 0.16
C GLY A 139 -5.85 2.84 -0.34
N LYS A 140 -6.64 3.88 -0.68
CA LYS A 140 -8.07 3.79 -1.02
C LYS A 140 -8.85 3.09 0.11
N GLY A 141 -8.82 3.67 1.31
CA GLY A 141 -9.24 3.04 2.56
C GLY A 141 -8.10 2.24 3.20
N TYR A 142 -8.40 1.01 3.61
CA TYR A 142 -7.39 0.09 4.17
C TYR A 142 -6.25 -0.16 3.18
N PRO A 143 -4.99 0.06 3.57
CA PRO A 143 -3.87 -0.12 2.64
C PRO A 143 -3.64 -1.60 2.33
N ASP A 144 -3.25 -1.86 1.08
CA ASP A 144 -2.72 -3.17 0.67
C ASP A 144 -1.26 -3.34 1.13
N ILE A 145 -0.70 -4.52 0.88
CA ILE A 145 0.68 -4.86 1.27
C ILE A 145 1.69 -3.94 0.55
N ALA A 146 1.49 -3.68 -0.74
CA ALA A 146 2.37 -2.83 -1.54
C ALA A 146 2.44 -1.40 -0.99
N THR A 147 1.29 -0.81 -0.66
CA THR A 147 1.17 0.53 -0.07
C THR A 147 1.83 0.58 1.31
N ARG A 148 1.62 -0.44 2.15
CA ARG A 148 2.26 -0.53 3.47
C ARG A 148 3.78 -0.61 3.36
N TYR A 149 4.28 -1.47 2.48
CA TYR A 149 5.71 -1.59 2.18
C TYR A 149 6.27 -0.26 1.68
N PHE A 150 5.60 0.39 0.74
CA PHE A 150 6.04 1.66 0.17
C PHE A 150 6.13 2.78 1.22
N VAL A 151 5.11 2.91 2.08
CA VAL A 151 5.11 3.87 3.19
C VAL A 151 6.22 3.57 4.20
N ARG A 152 6.46 2.29 4.50
CA ARG A 152 7.59 1.87 5.36
C ARG A 152 8.92 2.28 4.74
N SER A 153 9.14 1.98 3.46
CA SER A 153 10.37 2.30 2.74
C SER A 153 10.63 3.81 2.70
N LEU A 154 9.59 4.63 2.52
CA LEU A 154 9.71 6.09 2.68
C LEU A 154 10.08 6.48 4.12
N GLY A 155 9.48 5.82 5.13
CA GLY A 155 9.80 6.02 6.53
C GLY A 155 11.24 5.68 6.91
N ASP A 156 11.84 4.69 6.25
CA ASP A 156 13.24 4.30 6.46
C ASP A 156 14.21 5.19 5.66
N LEU A 157 13.82 5.62 4.45
CA LEU A 157 14.64 6.44 3.56
C LEU A 157 14.71 7.92 3.97
N LEU A 158 13.58 8.50 4.37
CA LEU A 158 13.48 9.94 4.62
C LEU A 158 14.18 10.31 5.94
N PRO A 159 14.86 11.46 6.04
CA PRO A 159 15.33 11.99 7.31
C PRO A 159 14.23 12.14 8.36
N ALA A 160 14.55 11.93 9.64
CA ALA A 160 13.59 12.01 10.76
C ALA A 160 12.78 13.32 10.83
N ARG A 161 13.38 14.43 10.36
CA ARG A 161 12.74 15.76 10.31
C ARG A 161 11.56 15.86 9.34
N ILE A 162 11.48 14.97 8.34
CA ILE A 162 10.39 14.96 7.36
C ILE A 162 9.22 14.19 7.97
N PRO A 163 8.08 14.85 8.25
CA PRO A 163 6.93 14.20 8.84
C PRO A 163 6.21 13.33 7.82
N ILE A 164 5.72 12.19 8.30
CA ILE A 164 4.75 11.34 7.58
C ILE A 164 3.41 11.50 8.29
N LEU A 165 2.48 12.13 7.62
CA LEU A 165 1.18 12.53 8.15
C LEU A 165 0.11 11.61 7.58
N ALA A 166 -0.90 11.27 8.36
CA ALA A 166 -2.05 10.49 7.90
C ALA A 166 -3.35 11.25 8.16
N MET A 167 -4.11 11.50 7.11
CA MET A 167 -5.44 12.11 7.15
C MET A 167 -6.48 11.02 6.91
N VAL A 168 -7.09 10.60 8.03
CA VAL A 168 -8.15 9.58 8.11
C VAL A 168 -9.37 10.18 8.81
N ASP A 169 -10.55 9.58 8.59
CA ASP A 169 -11.77 9.99 9.27
C ASP A 169 -11.65 9.83 10.81
N GLY A 170 -12.35 10.69 11.55
CA GLY A 170 -12.37 10.69 13.03
C GLY A 170 -13.23 9.60 13.66
N ASP A 171 -13.32 8.42 13.04
CA ASP A 171 -14.16 7.30 13.47
C ASP A 171 -13.33 6.04 13.78
N PRO A 172 -13.93 4.98 14.38
CA PRO A 172 -13.20 3.76 14.69
C PRO A 172 -12.52 3.09 13.47
N TYR A 173 -13.07 3.24 12.26
CA TYR A 173 -12.47 2.69 11.04
C TYR A 173 -11.23 3.47 10.62
N GLY A 174 -11.26 4.80 10.69
CA GLY A 174 -10.10 5.65 10.42
C GLY A 174 -8.95 5.36 11.38
N ILE A 175 -9.26 5.14 12.67
CA ILE A 175 -8.27 4.75 13.68
C ILE A 175 -7.68 3.36 13.38
N ASP A 176 -8.48 2.40 12.92
CA ASP A 176 -7.98 1.07 12.53
C ASP A 176 -7.07 1.16 11.29
N ILE A 177 -7.44 1.95 10.28
CA ILE A 177 -6.60 2.21 9.10
C ILE A 177 -5.25 2.81 9.51
N LEU A 178 -5.25 3.83 10.37
CA LEU A 178 -4.04 4.41 10.93
C LEU A 178 -3.18 3.36 11.66
N SER A 179 -3.83 2.50 12.45
CA SER A 179 -3.18 1.43 13.20
C SER A 179 -2.49 0.41 12.28
N VAL A 180 -3.11 0.08 11.13
CA VAL A 180 -2.50 -0.82 10.14
C VAL A 180 -1.23 -0.24 9.53
N TYR A 181 -1.19 1.07 9.27
CA TYR A 181 0.05 1.71 8.80
C TYR A 181 1.13 1.79 9.89
N LYS A 182 0.73 2.08 11.13
CA LYS A 182 1.67 2.33 12.23
C LYS A 182 2.23 1.05 12.85
N PHE A 183 1.37 0.06 13.09
CA PHE A 183 1.69 -1.16 13.84
C PHE A 183 1.61 -2.44 13.00
N GLY A 184 1.11 -2.35 11.76
CA GLY A 184 0.84 -3.50 10.92
C GLY A 184 -0.51 -4.16 11.25
N SER A 185 -0.86 -5.20 10.49
CA SER A 185 -2.11 -5.94 10.72
C SER A 185 -1.89 -7.19 11.57
N ARG A 186 -2.85 -7.50 12.46
CA ARG A 186 -2.77 -8.65 13.38
C ARG A 186 -2.58 -10.01 12.68
N GLY A 187 -2.98 -10.13 11.41
CA GLY A 187 -2.85 -11.35 10.60
C GLY A 187 -1.58 -11.43 9.73
N LEU A 188 -0.74 -10.39 9.71
CA LEU A 188 0.50 -10.31 8.91
C LEU A 188 1.70 -9.90 9.77
N GLN A 189 1.81 -10.44 10.99
CA GLN A 189 2.89 -10.10 11.94
C GLN A 189 4.30 -10.42 11.41
N HIS A 190 4.41 -11.33 10.42
CA HIS A 190 5.67 -11.66 9.76
C HIS A 190 6.12 -10.60 8.72
N GLU A 191 5.24 -9.70 8.28
CA GLU A 191 5.58 -8.62 7.36
C GLU A 191 5.95 -7.35 8.15
N LYS A 192 7.22 -6.97 8.11
CA LYS A 192 7.76 -5.74 8.73
C LYS A 192 7.35 -4.46 7.97
N SER A 193 6.07 -4.30 7.67
CA SER A 193 5.53 -3.24 6.80
C SER A 193 4.86 -2.10 7.58
N ALA A 194 5.32 -1.82 8.80
CA ALA A 194 4.73 -0.86 9.72
C ALA A 194 5.73 0.23 10.09
N THR A 195 5.33 1.50 10.19
CA THR A 195 6.24 2.61 10.54
C THR A 195 5.74 3.46 11.69
N ASP A 196 6.54 3.55 12.76
CA ASP A 196 6.21 4.31 13.96
C ASP A 196 6.20 5.83 13.76
N ARG A 197 6.70 6.30 12.61
CA ARG A 197 6.86 7.73 12.26
C ARG A 197 5.57 8.42 11.85
N ILE A 198 4.46 7.68 11.72
CA ILE A 198 3.20 8.25 11.25
C ILE A 198 2.53 9.07 12.35
N ILE A 199 2.20 10.31 11.99
CA ILE A 199 1.48 11.28 12.82
C ILE A 199 0.07 11.44 12.25
N TRP A 200 -0.94 11.30 13.11
CA TRP A 200 -2.33 11.46 12.71
C TRP A 200 -2.71 12.94 12.60
N LEU A 201 -3.28 13.33 11.45
CA LEU A 201 -3.78 14.66 11.11
C LEU A 201 -5.31 14.65 10.87
N GLY A 202 -6.03 13.71 11.50
CA GLY A 202 -7.48 13.65 11.39
C GLY A 202 -8.18 14.65 12.28
N LEU A 203 -9.41 15.01 11.88
CA LEU A 203 -10.34 15.80 12.68
C LEU A 203 -10.58 15.06 13.99
N ARG A 204 -10.02 15.57 15.08
CA ARG A 204 -10.39 15.05 16.40
C ARG A 204 -11.85 15.44 16.63
N SER A 205 -12.64 14.59 17.28
CA SER A 205 -14.02 14.95 17.64
C SER A 205 -14.10 16.26 18.44
N SER A 206 -13.00 16.65 19.10
CA SER A 206 -12.83 17.95 19.76
C SER A 206 -12.79 19.16 18.82
N GLU A 207 -12.38 18.98 17.57
CA GLU A 207 -12.28 20.06 16.55
C GLU A 207 -13.62 20.29 15.80
N LEU A 208 -14.57 19.37 15.94
CA LEU A 208 -15.93 19.49 15.40
C LEU A 208 -16.92 20.14 16.38
N ALA A 209 -16.47 20.42 17.62
CA ALA A 209 -17.30 20.95 18.70
C ALA A 209 -17.16 22.47 18.91
N SER A 210 -16.60 23.20 17.94
CA SER A 210 -16.43 24.66 17.98
C SER A 210 -17.37 25.39 17.03
#